data_AF-A0A2N2VJP7-F1
#
_entry.id   AF-A0A2N2VJP7-F1
#
_cell.length_a   1.000
_cell.length_b   1.000
_cell.length_c   1.000
_cell.angle_alpha   90.00
_cell.angle_beta   90.00
_cell.angle_gamma   90.00
#
_symmetry.space_group_name_H-M   'P 1'
#
loop_
_entity.id
_entity.type
_entity.pdbx_description
1 polymer ?
#
loop_
_entity_poly.entity_id
_entity_poly.type
_entity_poly.pdbx_seq_one_letter_code
_entity_poly.pdbx_strand_id
1 'polypeptide(L)' 'MHTLYLTYEEKLLDMMIAYSNVESSLRFSLTHGSRYLPFDEGERQAMLERRAFALARLAINKVMGMQTRINTP' A
#
# COMPACT_ATOMS: atom_id res chain seq x y z
N MET A 1 -12.46 -17.59 -8.60
CA MET A 1 -11.30 -17.08 -7.83
C MET A 1 -11.72 -15.78 -7.18
N HIS A 2 -11.97 -15.78 -5.86
CA HIS A 2 -12.43 -14.57 -5.17
C HIS A 2 -11.24 -13.66 -4.87
N THR A 3 -11.34 -12.38 -5.26
CA THR A 3 -10.31 -11.35 -5.08
C THR A 3 -11.00 -10.02 -4.74
N LEU A 4 -10.36 -9.21 -3.90
CA LEU A 4 -10.76 -7.82 -3.61
C LEU A 4 -10.28 -6.81 -4.65
N TYR A 5 -9.47 -7.27 -5.60
CA TYR A 5 -8.89 -6.45 -6.66
C TYR A 5 -9.65 -6.68 -7.96
N LEU A 6 -10.05 -5.58 -8.61
CA LEU A 6 -10.69 -5.64 -9.91
C LEU A 6 -9.64 -5.91 -11.01
N THR A 7 -8.45 -5.32 -10.85
CA THR A 7 -7.33 -5.52 -11.78
C THR A 7 -6.04 -5.90 -11.07
N TYR A 8 -5.06 -6.38 -11.83
CA TYR A 8 -3.74 -6.72 -11.30
C TYR A 8 -2.95 -5.47 -10.89
N GLU A 9 -3.11 -4.37 -11.62
CA GLU A 9 -2.44 -3.09 -11.34
C GLU A 9 -2.85 -2.53 -9.98
N GLU A 10 -4.12 -2.63 -9.60
CA GLU A 10 -4.59 -2.23 -8.27
C GLU A 10 -3.89 -3.02 -7.16
N LYS A 11 -3.73 -4.33 -7.37
CA LYS A 11 -3.03 -5.21 -6.42
C LYS A 11 -1.55 -4.86 -6.33
N LEU A 12 -0.92 -4.56 -7.46
CA LEU A 12 0.48 -4.14 -7.49
C LEU A 12 0.68 -2.82 -6.73
N LEU A 13 -0.22 -1.86 -6.93
CA LEU A 13 -0.16 -0.56 -6.25
C LEU A 13 -0.26 -0.73 -4.72
N ASP A 14 -1.20 -1.54 -4.24
CA ASP A 14 -1.32 -1.85 -2.81
C ASP A 14 -0.06 -2.56 -2.28
N MET A 15 0.53 -3.48 -3.04
CA MET A 15 1.80 -4.11 -2.66
C MET A 15 2.93 -3.07 -2.52
N MET A 16 3.06 -2.15 -3.48
CA MET A 16 4.07 -1.09 -3.42
C MET A 16 3.88 -0.19 -2.19
N ILE A 17 2.63 0.17 -1.87
CA ILE A 17 2.31 1.01 -0.70
C ILE A 17 2.59 0.24 0.60
N ALA A 18 2.12 -1.00 0.71
CA ALA A 18 2.28 -1.86 1.89
C ALA A 18 3.76 -2.06 2.29
N TYR A 19 4.63 -2.23 1.29
CA TYR A 19 6.07 -2.47 1.48
C TYR A 19 6.94 -1.21 1.34
N SER A 20 6.33 -0.02 1.25
CA SER A 20 7.07 1.24 1.27
C SER A 20 7.70 1.52 2.64
N ASN A 21 8.92 2.08 2.65
CA ASN A 21 9.57 2.54 3.88
C ASN A 21 9.21 4.00 4.15
N VAL A 22 8.14 4.20 4.91
CA VAL A 22 7.63 5.54 5.23
C VAL A 22 8.64 6.35 6.06
N GLU A 23 9.41 5.71 6.95
CA GLU A 23 10.36 6.39 7.82
C GLU A 23 11.53 7.02 7.05
N SER A 24 11.99 6.36 5.99
CA SER A 24 13.08 6.86 5.14
C SER A 24 12.59 7.58 3.88
N SER A 25 11.28 7.85 3.76
CA SER A 25 10.71 8.44 2.55
C SER A 25 10.99 9.95 2.48
N LEU A 26 11.31 10.44 1.28
CA LEU A 26 11.56 11.86 1.00
C LEU A 26 10.63 12.35 -0.12
N ARG A 27 10.22 13.61 -0.04
CA ARG A 27 9.47 14.31 -1.10
C ARG A 27 10.38 15.26 -1.88
N PHE A 28 10.16 15.33 -3.18
CA PHE A 28 10.80 16.34 -4.00
C PHE A 28 10.07 17.68 -3.85
N SER A 29 10.78 18.72 -3.42
CA SER A 29 10.21 20.05 -3.20
C SER A 29 10.63 21.01 -4.32
N LEU A 30 9.64 21.47 -5.08
CA LEU A 30 9.83 22.51 -6.09
C LEU A 30 10.04 23.90 -5.48
N THR A 31 9.50 24.13 -4.29
CA THR A 31 9.56 25.44 -3.62
C THR A 31 10.86 25.66 -2.84
N HIS A 32 11.56 24.59 -2.46
CA HIS A 32 12.83 24.65 -1.72
C HIS A 32 14.02 24.40 -2.65
N GLY A 33 13.98 24.99 -3.84
CA GLY A 33 15.08 24.92 -4.81
C GLY A 33 15.34 23.53 -5.37
N SER A 34 14.27 22.76 -5.66
CA SER A 34 14.36 21.43 -6.28
C SER A 34 15.16 20.43 -5.46
N ARG A 35 14.90 20.36 -4.15
CA ARG A 35 15.59 19.47 -3.21
C ARG A 35 14.68 18.38 -2.66
N TYR A 36 15.27 17.27 -2.25
CA TYR A 36 14.56 16.26 -1.48
C TYR A 36 14.50 16.67 -0.01
N LEU A 37 13.29 16.66 0.54
CA LEU A 37 13.01 16.99 1.93
C LEU A 37 12.27 15.83 2.60
N PRO A 38 12.40 15.66 3.92
CA PRO A 38 11.51 14.78 4.67
C PRO A 38 10.04 15.21 4.51
N PHE A 39 9.15 14.22 4.62
CA PHE A 39 7.74 14.49 4.81
C PHE A 39 7.51 15.14 6.17
N ASP A 40 6.54 16.04 6.25
CA ASP A 40 6.09 16.54 7.54
C ASP A 40 5.34 15.45 8.34
N GLU A 41 5.06 15.72 9.60
CA GLU A 41 4.46 14.72 10.49
C GLU A 41 3.04 14.32 10.03
N GLY A 42 2.27 15.24 9.47
CA GLY A 42 0.92 14.97 8.96
C GLY A 42 0.95 14.14 7.68
N GLU A 43 1.84 14.48 6.75
CA GLU A 43 2.12 13.70 5.54
C GLU A 43 2.57 12.29 5.90
N ARG A 44 3.49 12.16 6.87
CA ARG A 44 3.97 10.87 7.35
C ARG A 44 2.84 10.03 7.95
N GLN A 45 1.98 10.64 8.76
CA GLN A 45 0.84 9.96 9.36
C GLN A 45 -0.13 9.45 8.27
N ALA A 46 -0.44 10.28 7.27
CA ALA A 46 -1.28 9.88 6.14
C ALA A 46 -0.67 8.73 5.33
N MET A 47 0.65 8.71 5.15
CA MET A 47 1.36 7.60 4.51
C MET A 47 1.29 6.31 5.32
N LEU A 48 1.45 6.39 6.65
CA LEU A 48 1.31 5.24 7.56
C LEU A 48 -0.10 4.65 7.51
N GLU A 49 -1.12 5.50 7.51
CA GLU A 49 -2.51 5.06 7.39
C GLU A 49 -2.76 4.35 6.05
N ARG A 50 -2.32 4.95 4.93
CA ARG A 50 -2.42 4.30 3.60
C ARG A 50 -1.73 2.94 3.58
N ARG A 51 -0.54 2.84 4.19
CA ARG A 51 0.19 1.58 4.33
C ARG A 51 -0.60 0.53 5.14
N ALA A 52 -1.20 0.94 6.25
CA ALA A 52 -2.02 0.05 7.07
C ALA A 52 -3.24 -0.48 6.29
N PHE A 53 -3.93 0.40 5.55
CA PHE A 53 -5.06 -0.01 4.70
C PHE A 53 -4.65 -0.98 3.59
N ALA A 54 -3.54 -0.72 2.89
CA ALA A 54 -3.03 -1.59 1.85
C ALA A 54 -2.67 -2.98 2.40
N LEU A 55 -2.01 -3.05 3.57
CA LEU A 55 -1.71 -4.32 4.25
C LEU A 55 -2.98 -5.08 4.62
N ALA A 56 -3.99 -4.40 5.17
CA ALA A 56 -5.26 -5.02 5.52
C ALA A 56 -5.97 -5.61 4.28
N ARG A 57 -6.02 -4.86 3.17
CA ARG A 57 -6.65 -5.32 1.92
C ARG A 57 -5.92 -6.53 1.33
N LEU A 58 -4.59 -6.53 1.34
CA LEU A 58 -3.79 -7.69 0.91
C LEU A 58 -4.02 -8.92 1.80
N ALA A 59 -4.12 -8.74 3.12
CA ALA A 59 -4.38 -9.83 4.06
C ALA A 59 -5.77 -10.45 3.84
N ILE A 60 -6.81 -9.63 3.72
CA ILE A 60 -8.17 -10.13 3.44
C ILE A 60 -8.21 -10.84 2.09
N ASN A 61 -7.58 -10.27 1.05
CA ASN A 61 -7.51 -10.88 -0.26
C ASN A 61 -6.82 -12.26 -0.23
N LYS A 62 -5.78 -12.43 0.59
CA LYS A 62 -5.11 -13.73 0.81
C LYS A 62 -6.06 -14.75 1.43
N VAL A 63 -6.82 -14.36 2.46
CA VAL A 63 -7.79 -15.25 3.13
C VAL A 63 -8.91 -15.68 2.17
N MET A 64 -9.49 -14.75 1.40
CA MET A 64 -10.52 -15.06 0.41
C MET A 64 -10.01 -16.05 -0.66
N GLY A 65 -8.78 -15.85 -1.13
CA GLY A 65 -8.14 -16.76 -2.07
C GLY A 65 -7.92 -18.17 -1.49
N MET A 66 -7.59 -18.27 -0.20
CA MET A 66 -7.44 -19.55 0.50
C MET A 66 -8.77 -20.29 0.66
N GLN A 67 -9.83 -19.60 1.10
CA GLN A 67 -11.17 -20.20 1.23
C GLN A 67 -11.67 -20.78 -0.09
N THR A 68 -11.35 -20.15 -1.21
CA THR A 68 -11.74 -20.65 -2.54
C THR A 68 -11.05 -21.98 -2.90
N ARG A 69 -9.81 -22.22 -2.43
CA ARG A 69 -9.04 -23.44 -2.72
C ARG A 69 -9.42 -24.62 -1.82
N ILE A 70 -9.97 -24.35 -0.64
CA ILE A 70 -10.43 -25.40 0.29
C ILE A 70 -11.79 -25.96 -0.17
N ASN A 71 -12.60 -25.17 -0.88
CA ASN A 71 -13.95 -25.53 -1.33
C ASN A 71 -14.01 -26.08 -2.76
N THR A 72 -12.87 -26.34 -3.41
CA THR A 72 -12.84 -27.08 -4.69
C THR A 72 -12.80 -28.59 -4.40
N PRO A 73 -13.75 -29.38 -4.93
CA PRO A 73 -13.83 -30.84 -4.69
C PRO A 73 -12.64 -31.60 -5.27
#